data_AF-A0A660MT47-F1
#
_entry.id   AF-A0A660MT47-F1
#
_cell.length_a   1.000
_cell.length_b   1.000
_cell.length_c   1.000
_cell.angle_alpha   90.00
_cell.angle_beta   90.00
_cell.angle_gamma   90.00
#
_symmetry.space_group_name_H-M   'P 1'
#
loop_
_entity.id
_entity.type
_entity.pdbx_description
1 polymer ?
#
loop_
_entity_poly.entity_id
_entity_poly.type
_entity_poly.pdbx_seq_one_letter_code
_entity_poly.pdbx_strand_id
1 'polypeptide(L)'
;MFLSFQKAGNKAFTLVELIIVVVILGILAAVTFVSYNSYSGKARDATRKADVKMISDLLQLTLSKGQKLPEPDELSGETVVDGLTFKEGKFGASKKATFNKELAKFPVDPSSGAEYGYSLSSDGKFYILSATMENGNTYKFSNFMDGAGSLASNNSNNQNGGAQGGGGTPQNGGEQSQGGGAGQQLNYTPAENFNYTVVGDNIQIDGFKPGKEVKDLIIPEVIEGKKITSVAKNAFKDNQLTTVKLPKVKTIKRGVFSGNRLIKVEIPEVETIENSAFAWNSTLTSITLPNTLKKIEDDAFAETGITEIIYNGNLTENDLKKAFGTKGWAKIKYFKGNCIKAGGCN
;
A
#
# COMPACT_ATOMS: atom_id res chain seq x y z
N MET A 1 -45.56 53.85 52.30
CA MET A 1 -44.43 52.91 52.48
C MET A 1 -43.75 52.76 51.13
N PHE A 2 -42.75 53.59 50.83
CA PHE A 2 -42.02 53.55 49.56
C PHE A 2 -40.79 52.65 49.73
N LEU A 3 -40.73 51.57 48.97
CA LEU A 3 -39.59 50.67 48.89
C LEU A 3 -38.45 51.36 48.13
N SER A 4 -37.27 51.43 48.74
CA SER A 4 -36.04 51.92 48.12
C SER A 4 -35.49 50.88 47.13
N PHE A 5 -35.28 51.26 45.87
CA PHE A 5 -34.46 50.49 44.95
C PHE A 5 -32.98 50.76 45.24
N GLN A 6 -32.27 49.77 45.80
CA GLN A 6 -30.81 49.78 45.83
C GLN A 6 -30.25 49.55 44.43
N LYS A 7 -29.40 50.47 43.97
CA LYS A 7 -28.68 50.43 42.71
C LYS A 7 -27.59 49.35 42.77
N ALA A 8 -27.69 48.30 41.97
CA ALA A 8 -26.63 47.30 41.81
C ALA A 8 -25.38 47.98 41.20
N GLY A 9 -24.25 47.92 41.90
CA GLY A 9 -22.98 48.44 41.40
C GLY A 9 -22.49 47.61 40.21
N ASN A 10 -22.55 48.20 39.01
CA ASN A 10 -21.94 47.61 37.82
C ASN A 10 -20.43 47.52 38.05
N LYS A 11 -19.91 46.31 38.29
CA LYS A 11 -18.48 46.03 38.29
C LYS A 11 -17.97 46.21 36.86
N ALA A 12 -17.53 47.43 36.53
CA ALA A 12 -16.88 47.71 35.26
C ALA A 12 -15.46 47.11 35.29
N PHE A 13 -15.06 46.44 34.23
CA PHE A 13 -13.70 45.92 34.06
C PHE A 13 -12.70 47.07 34.12
N THR A 14 -11.61 46.88 34.85
CA THR A 14 -10.51 47.83 34.85
C THR A 14 -9.84 47.85 33.47
N LEU A 15 -9.32 49.02 33.09
CA LEU A 15 -8.63 49.18 31.81
C LEU A 15 -7.42 48.22 31.69
N VAL A 16 -6.80 47.89 32.82
CA VAL A 16 -5.69 46.92 32.92
C VAL A 16 -6.15 45.49 32.61
N GLU A 17 -7.30 45.05 33.14
CA GLU A 17 -7.85 43.72 32.84
C GLU A 17 -8.19 43.57 31.36
N LEU A 18 -8.77 44.61 30.76
CA LEU A 18 -9.12 44.59 29.33
C LEU A 18 -7.86 44.48 28.45
N ILE A 19 -6.79 45.20 28.79
CA ILE A 19 -5.52 45.12 28.07
C ILE A 19 -4.91 43.71 28.19
N ILE A 20 -4.92 43.11 29.37
CA ILE A 20 -4.38 41.75 29.57
C ILE A 20 -5.14 40.73 28.70
N VAL A 21 -6.47 40.82 28.64
CA VAL A 21 -7.29 39.91 27.82
C VAL A 21 -6.98 40.05 26.34
N VAL A 22 -6.90 41.28 25.81
CA VAL A 22 -6.61 41.51 24.39
C VAL A 22 -5.19 41.05 24.03
N VAL A 23 -4.21 41.24 24.93
CA VAL A 23 -2.84 40.73 24.75
C VAL A 23 -2.81 39.20 24.72
N ILE A 24 -3.49 38.53 25.67
CA ILE A 24 -3.56 37.06 25.69
C ILE A 24 -4.26 36.53 24.43
N LEU A 25 -5.37 37.14 24.00
CA LEU A 25 -6.05 36.76 22.77
C LEU A 25 -5.19 36.99 21.52
N GLY A 26 -4.39 38.07 21.48
CA GLY A 26 -3.45 38.32 20.39
C GLY A 26 -2.33 37.27 20.32
N ILE A 27 -1.77 36.87 21.46
CA ILE A 27 -0.76 35.81 21.54
C ILE A 27 -1.38 34.47 21.14
N LEU A 28 -2.57 34.13 21.64
CA LEU A 28 -3.27 32.89 21.29
C LEU A 28 -3.64 32.84 19.80
N ALA A 29 -4.07 33.96 19.20
CA ALA A 29 -4.35 34.04 17.76
C ALA A 29 -3.09 33.83 16.91
N ALA A 30 -1.95 34.38 17.32
CA ALA A 30 -0.68 34.19 16.62
C ALA A 30 -0.21 32.71 16.69
N VAL A 31 -0.30 32.07 17.86
CA VAL A 31 0.09 30.67 18.05
C VAL A 31 -0.85 29.71 17.30
N THR A 32 -2.17 29.97 17.33
CA THR A 32 -3.15 29.14 16.62
C THR A 32 -3.00 29.24 15.10
N PHE A 33 -2.68 30.42 14.57
CA PHE A 33 -2.44 30.63 13.12
C PHE A 33 -1.24 29.82 12.59
N VAL A 34 -0.11 29.80 13.31
CA VAL A 34 1.08 29.01 12.92
C VAL A 34 0.80 27.50 12.99
N SER A 35 0.06 27.07 14.01
CA SER A 35 -0.34 25.67 14.19
C SER A 35 -1.25 25.17 13.06
N TYR A 36 -2.29 25.95 12.72
CA TYR A 36 -3.29 25.58 11.70
C TYR A 36 -2.69 25.42 10.28
N ASN A 37 -1.74 26.28 9.91
CA ASN A 37 -1.09 26.21 8.60
C ASN A 37 -0.22 24.95 8.44
N SER A 38 0.46 24.50 9.50
CA SER A 38 1.31 23.30 9.48
C SER A 38 0.50 22.00 9.42
N TYR A 39 -0.62 21.92 10.16
CA TYR A 39 -1.51 20.76 10.13
C TYR A 39 -2.26 20.63 8.79
N SER A 40 -2.70 21.75 8.23
CA SER A 40 -3.37 21.77 6.92
C SER A 40 -2.42 21.35 5.80
N GLY A 41 -1.14 21.75 5.87
CA GLY A 41 -0.13 21.36 4.89
C GLY A 41 0.11 19.85 4.85
N LYS A 42 0.27 19.21 6.02
CA LYS A 42 0.45 17.75 6.12
C LYS A 42 -0.77 16.98 5.60
N ALA A 43 -1.98 17.47 5.86
CA ALA A 43 -3.21 16.87 5.35
C ALA A 43 -3.29 16.95 3.82
N ARG A 44 -2.95 18.11 3.23
CA ARG A 44 -2.90 18.29 1.77
C ARG A 44 -1.85 17.39 1.12
N ASP A 45 -0.67 17.28 1.71
CA ASP A 45 0.38 16.38 1.25
C ASP A 45 -0.02 14.90 1.31
N ALA A 46 -0.76 14.49 2.35
CA ALA A 46 -1.34 13.15 2.41
C ALA A 46 -2.36 12.92 1.28
N THR A 47 -3.22 13.91 1.00
CA THR A 47 -4.15 13.88 -0.14
C THR A 47 -3.40 13.76 -1.47
N ARG A 48 -2.34 14.54 -1.71
CA ARG A 48 -1.52 14.45 -2.93
C ARG A 48 -0.95 13.06 -3.16
N LYS A 49 -0.39 12.46 -2.12
CA LYS A 49 0.15 11.09 -2.20
C LYS A 49 -0.94 10.06 -2.50
N ALA A 50 -2.11 10.20 -1.88
CA ALA A 50 -3.25 9.33 -2.12
C ALA A 50 -3.79 9.47 -3.56
N ASP A 51 -3.88 10.70 -4.07
CA ASP A 51 -4.30 11.01 -5.44
C ASP A 51 -3.33 10.43 -6.48
N VAL A 52 -2.03 10.69 -6.34
CA VAL A 52 -0.98 10.11 -7.21
C VAL A 52 -1.07 8.59 -7.20
N LYS A 53 -1.33 8.00 -6.03
CA LYS A 53 -1.50 6.56 -5.95
C LYS A 53 -2.76 6.06 -6.66
N MET A 54 -3.89 6.74 -6.49
CA MET A 54 -5.13 6.39 -7.18
C MET A 54 -4.94 6.41 -8.70
N ILE A 55 -4.23 7.41 -9.23
CA ILE A 55 -3.87 7.49 -10.64
C ILE A 55 -3.01 6.27 -11.04
N SER A 56 -2.01 5.92 -10.24
CA SER A 56 -1.18 4.74 -10.49
C SER A 56 -2.01 3.46 -10.57
N ASP A 57 -2.97 3.25 -9.65
CA ASP A 57 -3.80 2.04 -9.64
C ASP A 57 -4.67 1.96 -10.92
N LEU A 58 -5.17 3.09 -11.43
CA LEU A 58 -5.88 3.15 -12.70
C LEU A 58 -5.00 2.78 -13.89
N LEU A 59 -3.78 3.34 -13.95
CA LEU A 59 -2.83 3.04 -15.02
C LEU A 59 -2.41 1.56 -15.01
N GLN A 60 -2.22 0.99 -13.82
CA GLN A 60 -1.95 -0.45 -13.67
C GLN A 60 -3.15 -1.30 -14.11
N LEU A 61 -4.38 -0.87 -13.79
CA LEU A 61 -5.58 -1.54 -14.27
C LEU A 61 -5.65 -1.53 -15.80
N THR A 62 -5.35 -0.40 -16.45
CA THR A 62 -5.26 -0.29 -17.92
C THR A 62 -4.23 -1.28 -18.49
N LEU A 63 -3.03 -1.34 -17.93
CA LEU A 63 -2.00 -2.30 -18.33
C LEU A 63 -2.46 -3.75 -18.12
N SER A 64 -3.15 -4.03 -17.01
CA SER A 64 -3.66 -5.36 -16.68
C SER A 64 -4.72 -5.87 -17.68
N LYS A 65 -5.46 -4.95 -18.30
CA LYS A 65 -6.42 -5.20 -19.37
C LYS A 65 -5.74 -5.35 -20.74
N GLY A 66 -4.41 -5.25 -20.80
CA GLY A 66 -3.64 -5.29 -22.05
C GLY A 66 -3.82 -4.03 -22.91
N GLN A 67 -4.39 -2.96 -22.34
CA GLN A 67 -4.59 -1.70 -23.04
C GLN A 67 -3.32 -0.85 -22.99
N LYS A 68 -3.09 -0.06 -24.04
CA LYS A 68 -2.01 0.93 -24.03
C LYS A 68 -2.33 2.04 -23.03
N LEU A 69 -1.30 2.51 -22.33
CA LEU A 69 -1.43 3.69 -21.47
C LEU A 69 -1.75 4.93 -22.33
N PRO A 70 -2.59 5.85 -21.85
CA PRO A 70 -2.89 7.08 -22.57
C PRO A 70 -1.67 8.00 -22.59
N GLU A 71 -1.47 8.76 -23.67
CA GLU A 71 -0.40 9.76 -23.73
C GLU A 71 -0.62 10.90 -22.71
N PRO A 72 0.44 11.55 -22.20
CA PRO A 72 0.30 12.72 -21.33
C PRO A 72 -0.36 13.92 -22.01
N ASP A 73 -1.05 14.74 -21.23
CA ASP A 73 -1.55 16.04 -21.70
C ASP A 73 -0.45 17.08 -21.58
N GLU A 74 -0.58 18.22 -22.28
CA GLU A 74 0.32 19.36 -22.12
C GLU A 74 1.81 18.98 -22.09
N LEU A 75 2.27 18.32 -23.16
CA LEU A 75 3.65 17.83 -23.25
C LEU A 75 4.65 18.94 -22.96
N SER A 76 5.48 18.72 -21.94
CA SER A 76 6.42 19.70 -21.41
C SER A 76 7.89 19.38 -21.73
N GLY A 77 8.16 18.19 -22.26
CA GLY A 77 9.50 17.78 -22.66
C GLY A 77 9.67 16.26 -22.69
N GLU A 78 10.92 15.83 -22.80
CA GLU A 78 11.31 14.43 -22.69
C GLU A 78 12.49 14.30 -21.74
N THR A 79 12.49 13.24 -20.92
CA THR A 79 13.62 12.89 -20.05
C THR A 79 14.05 11.46 -20.31
N VAL A 80 15.37 11.23 -20.29
CA VAL A 80 15.93 9.88 -20.44
C VAL A 80 16.32 9.38 -19.06
N VAL A 81 15.73 8.26 -18.65
CA VAL A 81 16.06 7.57 -17.40
C VAL A 81 16.49 6.15 -17.75
N ASP A 82 17.75 5.83 -17.46
CA ASP A 82 18.41 4.54 -17.79
C ASP A 82 18.19 4.07 -19.23
N GLY A 83 18.38 5.01 -20.17
CA GLY A 83 18.26 4.73 -21.60
C GLY A 83 16.82 4.65 -22.12
N LEU A 84 15.81 4.79 -21.25
CA LEU A 84 14.41 4.85 -21.63
C LEU A 84 13.93 6.31 -21.66
N THR A 85 13.39 6.75 -22.79
CA THR A 85 12.84 8.10 -22.94
C THR A 85 11.41 8.15 -22.41
N PHE A 86 11.12 9.14 -21.57
CA PHE A 86 9.82 9.47 -21.01
C PHE A 86 9.35 10.81 -21.57
N LYS A 87 8.18 10.82 -22.20
CA LYS A 87 7.48 12.06 -22.56
C LYS A 87 6.81 12.61 -21.32
N GLU A 88 7.15 13.83 -20.93
CA GLU A 88 6.62 14.48 -19.74
C GLU A 88 5.42 15.35 -20.06
N GLY A 89 4.44 15.37 -19.17
CA GLY A 89 3.25 16.20 -19.28
C GLY A 89 2.36 16.08 -18.03
N LYS A 90 1.05 16.12 -18.24
CA LYS A 90 0.02 16.14 -17.18
C LYS A 90 -0.93 14.95 -17.26
N PHE A 91 -1.37 14.49 -16.09
CA PHE A 91 -2.53 13.60 -15.96
C PHE A 91 -3.81 14.45 -15.98
N GLY A 92 -4.12 14.99 -17.17
CA GLY A 92 -5.04 16.11 -17.29
C GLY A 92 -6.40 15.83 -17.90
N ALA A 93 -7.00 16.87 -18.47
CA ALA A 93 -8.36 16.89 -19.01
C ALA A 93 -8.72 15.70 -19.95
N SER A 94 -7.80 15.21 -20.78
CA SER A 94 -8.13 14.06 -21.66
C SER A 94 -8.21 12.74 -20.86
N LYS A 95 -7.42 12.62 -19.80
CA LYS A 95 -7.50 11.50 -18.84
C LYS A 95 -8.76 11.62 -17.98
N LYS A 96 -9.17 12.84 -17.64
CA LYS A 96 -10.46 13.09 -17.00
C LYS A 96 -11.60 12.54 -17.85
N ALA A 97 -11.65 12.82 -19.15
CA ALA A 97 -12.66 12.26 -20.04
C ALA A 97 -12.61 10.73 -20.15
N THR A 98 -11.39 10.16 -20.14
CA THR A 98 -11.16 8.71 -20.29
C THR A 98 -11.51 7.92 -19.03
N PHE A 99 -11.16 8.44 -17.86
CA PHE A 99 -11.26 7.74 -16.57
C PHE A 99 -12.41 8.22 -15.68
N ASN A 100 -13.21 9.22 -16.09
CA ASN A 100 -14.31 9.75 -15.26
C ASN A 100 -15.31 8.68 -14.81
N LYS A 101 -15.49 7.61 -15.60
CA LYS A 101 -16.40 6.51 -15.27
C LYS A 101 -15.87 5.62 -14.14
N GLU A 102 -14.55 5.58 -13.96
CA GLU A 102 -13.84 4.76 -12.97
C GLU A 102 -13.54 5.56 -11.69
N LEU A 103 -13.87 6.86 -11.66
CA LEU A 103 -13.54 7.78 -10.58
C LEU A 103 -14.75 8.57 -10.11
N ALA A 104 -15.03 8.55 -8.81
CA ALA A 104 -16.06 9.39 -8.20
C ALA A 104 -15.72 10.89 -8.25
N LYS A 105 -14.42 11.22 -8.21
CA LYS A 105 -13.87 12.56 -8.39
C LYS A 105 -12.51 12.47 -9.07
N PHE A 106 -12.26 13.33 -10.05
CA PHE A 106 -10.95 13.39 -10.68
C PHE A 106 -9.92 14.04 -9.73
N PRO A 107 -8.77 13.41 -9.48
CA PRO A 107 -7.76 13.90 -8.56
C PRO A 107 -7.06 15.15 -9.10
N VAL A 108 -6.96 16.19 -8.27
CA VAL A 108 -6.23 17.45 -8.53
C VAL A 108 -5.63 17.94 -7.22
N ASP A 109 -4.58 18.75 -7.31
CA ASP A 109 -3.89 19.29 -6.14
C ASP A 109 -4.87 20.02 -5.21
N PRO A 110 -4.92 19.67 -3.91
CA PRO A 110 -5.93 20.20 -2.99
C PRO A 110 -5.73 21.67 -2.61
N SER A 111 -4.56 22.26 -2.90
CA SER A 111 -4.28 23.67 -2.63
C SER A 111 -4.49 24.55 -3.86
N SER A 112 -4.04 24.10 -5.02
CA SER A 112 -3.97 24.88 -6.25
C SER A 112 -5.00 24.47 -7.31
N GLY A 113 -5.59 23.28 -7.17
CA GLY A 113 -6.42 22.66 -8.21
C GLY A 113 -5.62 22.19 -9.43
N ALA A 114 -4.28 22.24 -9.38
CA ALA A 114 -3.42 21.86 -10.48
C ALA A 114 -3.43 20.36 -10.75
N GLU A 115 -3.21 19.99 -12.01
CA GLU A 115 -3.10 18.60 -12.44
C GLU A 115 -1.73 18.01 -12.07
N TYR A 116 -1.73 16.73 -11.72
CA TYR A 116 -0.52 15.99 -11.37
C TYR A 116 0.36 15.74 -12.60
N GLY A 117 1.67 15.71 -12.39
CA GLY A 117 2.62 15.39 -13.46
C GLY A 117 2.51 13.92 -13.86
N TYR A 118 2.62 13.66 -15.16
CA TYR A 118 2.55 12.32 -15.73
C TYR A 118 3.50 12.22 -16.90
N SER A 119 4.40 11.24 -16.82
CA SER A 119 5.35 10.96 -17.87
C SER A 119 5.15 9.54 -18.35
N LEU A 120 5.20 9.32 -19.66
CA LEU A 120 4.99 8.01 -20.29
C LEU A 120 6.24 7.60 -21.07
N SER A 121 6.70 6.37 -20.89
CA SER A 121 7.83 5.84 -21.64
C SER A 121 7.51 5.69 -23.12
N SER A 122 8.53 5.84 -23.96
CA SER A 122 8.48 5.65 -25.41
C SER A 122 7.94 4.28 -25.85
N ASP A 123 8.10 3.24 -25.02
CA ASP A 123 7.56 1.90 -25.27
C ASP A 123 6.12 1.70 -24.76
N GLY A 124 5.53 2.71 -24.10
CA GLY A 124 4.16 2.75 -23.61
C GLY A 124 3.88 1.85 -22.39
N LYS A 125 4.91 1.29 -21.76
CA LYS A 125 4.78 0.32 -20.66
C LYS A 125 4.98 0.93 -19.29
N PHE A 126 5.66 2.06 -19.21
CA PHE A 126 6.08 2.66 -17.96
C PHE A 126 5.59 4.08 -17.81
N TYR A 127 5.37 4.49 -16.57
CA TYR A 127 4.98 5.85 -16.25
C TYR A 127 5.67 6.37 -15.00
N ILE A 128 5.81 7.69 -14.93
CA ILE A 128 6.24 8.42 -13.74
C ILE A 128 5.17 9.45 -13.42
N LEU A 129 4.60 9.38 -12.23
CA LEU A 129 3.67 10.36 -11.69
C LEU A 129 4.40 11.28 -10.73
N SER A 130 4.00 12.55 -10.67
CA SER A 130 4.60 13.51 -9.75
C SER A 130 3.61 14.50 -9.16
N ALA A 131 3.88 14.88 -7.91
CA ALA A 131 3.19 15.95 -7.19
C ALA A 131 4.19 16.87 -6.50
N THR A 132 3.92 18.17 -6.50
CA THR A 132 4.72 19.14 -5.73
C THR A 132 4.12 19.26 -4.33
N MET A 133 4.93 19.00 -3.31
CA MET A 133 4.53 19.02 -1.91
C MET A 133 4.54 20.44 -1.35
N GLU A 134 3.95 20.66 -0.18
CA GLU A 134 3.91 22.00 0.47
C GLU A 134 5.30 22.59 0.70
N ASN A 135 6.33 21.75 0.88
CA ASN A 135 7.70 22.18 1.08
C ASN A 135 8.46 22.45 -0.24
N GLY A 136 7.79 22.37 -1.39
CA GLY A 136 8.38 22.55 -2.72
C GLY A 136 9.06 21.30 -3.29
N ASN A 137 9.21 20.22 -2.50
CA ASN A 137 9.80 18.99 -2.99
C ASN A 137 8.84 18.25 -3.93
N THR A 138 9.40 17.56 -4.91
CA THR A 138 8.62 16.69 -5.80
C THR A 138 8.52 15.28 -5.21
N TYR A 139 7.29 14.85 -4.95
CA TYR A 139 6.98 13.44 -4.75
C TYR A 139 6.84 12.76 -6.10
N LYS A 140 7.49 11.60 -6.30
CA LYS A 140 7.38 10.80 -7.52
C LYS A 140 6.86 9.39 -7.20
N PHE A 141 6.10 8.82 -8.11
CA PHE A 141 5.59 7.45 -8.04
C PHE A 141 5.64 6.81 -9.43
N SER A 142 6.14 5.58 -9.54
CA SER A 142 6.35 4.96 -10.85
C SER A 142 6.18 3.44 -10.81
N ASN A 143 5.87 2.84 -11.97
CA ASN A 143 6.01 1.40 -12.21
C ASN A 143 7.36 1.04 -12.89
N PHE A 144 8.26 2.03 -13.01
CA PHE A 144 9.62 1.91 -13.53
C PHE A 144 10.62 2.15 -12.41
N MET A 145 11.69 1.36 -12.41
CA MET A 145 12.80 1.52 -11.48
C MET A 145 14.02 1.97 -12.26
N ASP A 146 14.60 3.06 -11.82
CA ASP A 146 15.86 3.56 -12.34
C ASP A 146 17.05 2.81 -11.71
N GLY A 147 18.21 2.88 -12.35
CA GLY A 147 19.45 2.25 -11.89
C GLY A 147 19.94 2.79 -10.55
N ALA A 148 19.45 3.97 -10.14
CA ALA A 148 19.71 4.58 -8.83
C ALA A 148 18.69 4.21 -7.75
N GLY A 149 17.62 3.46 -8.07
CA GLY A 149 16.55 3.11 -7.12
C GLY A 149 15.76 4.31 -6.58
N SER A 150 15.94 5.50 -7.16
CA SER A 150 15.28 6.74 -6.74
C SER A 150 13.82 6.81 -7.22
N LEU A 151 13.49 6.11 -8.30
CA LEU A 151 12.13 5.87 -8.77
C LEU A 151 11.57 4.53 -8.26
N ALA A 152 12.43 3.68 -7.68
CA ALA A 152 12.05 2.40 -7.08
C ALA A 152 11.24 2.51 -5.77
N SER A 153 11.04 3.73 -5.28
CA SER A 153 10.64 4.00 -3.92
C SER A 153 9.33 4.78 -3.87
N ASN A 154 8.29 4.12 -3.38
CA ASN A 154 7.17 4.76 -2.68
C ASN A 154 7.62 5.36 -1.32
N ASN A 155 8.86 5.85 -1.23
CA ASN A 155 9.49 6.17 0.03
C ASN A 155 9.26 7.64 0.37
N SER A 156 8.31 7.82 1.30
CA SER A 156 8.44 8.82 2.34
C SER A 156 9.79 8.63 3.03
N ASN A 157 10.86 9.23 2.50
CA ASN A 157 12.06 9.72 3.18
C ASN A 157 13.21 9.88 2.18
N ASN A 158 13.25 11.03 1.51
CA ASN A 158 14.54 11.68 1.28
C ASN A 158 14.54 12.98 2.08
N GLN A 159 14.91 12.87 3.36
CA GLN A 159 15.52 13.97 4.08
C GLN A 159 17.03 13.78 4.03
N ASN A 160 17.73 14.70 3.39
CA ASN A 160 18.86 15.39 4.01
C ASN A 160 19.14 16.70 3.25
N GLY A 161 19.35 17.86 3.89
CA GLY A 161 19.50 18.17 5.31
C GLY A 161 19.11 19.64 5.61
N GLY A 162 19.04 20.08 6.87
CA GLY A 162 19.35 19.39 8.12
C GLY A 162 18.97 20.17 9.39
N ALA A 163 19.49 19.63 10.50
CA ALA A 163 19.68 20.19 11.85
C ALA A 163 18.50 20.24 12.86
N GLN A 164 18.77 19.52 13.99
CA GLN A 164 18.33 19.71 15.39
C GLN A 164 16.83 19.53 15.70
N GLY A 165 16.37 18.76 16.68
CA GLY A 165 16.98 18.14 17.87
C GLY A 165 15.96 18.25 19.02
N GLY A 166 15.79 17.21 19.84
CA GLY A 166 15.10 17.30 21.14
C GLY A 166 13.93 16.33 21.34
N GLY A 167 14.05 15.49 22.37
CA GLY A 167 13.15 14.36 22.68
C GLY A 167 11.83 14.71 23.37
N GLY A 168 10.99 13.69 23.52
CA GLY A 168 9.80 13.71 24.38
C GLY A 168 8.64 12.83 23.90
N THR A 169 8.54 11.60 24.41
CA THR A 169 7.25 10.87 24.57
C THR A 169 6.72 11.14 25.98
N PRO A 170 5.39 11.20 26.24
CA PRO A 170 4.54 10.00 26.18
C PRO A 170 3.02 10.15 25.84
N GLN A 171 2.49 9.06 25.26
CA GLN A 171 1.20 8.37 25.49
C GLN A 171 -0.21 9.04 25.37
N ASN A 172 -0.98 8.45 24.43
CA ASN A 172 -2.27 7.74 24.60
C ASN A 172 -3.62 8.49 24.43
N GLY A 173 -4.53 7.88 23.64
CA GLY A 173 -5.97 8.20 23.61
C GLY A 173 -6.70 7.99 22.28
N GLY A 174 -7.30 6.80 22.07
CA GLY A 174 -8.69 6.64 21.59
C GLY A 174 -9.06 6.70 20.09
N GLU A 175 -9.28 5.52 19.52
CA GLU A 175 -10.30 5.04 18.53
C GLU A 175 -11.55 5.95 18.28
N GLN A 176 -12.30 5.97 17.16
CA GLN A 176 -12.56 5.01 16.08
C GLN A 176 -13.37 5.66 14.91
N SER A 177 -13.05 5.25 13.67
CA SER A 177 -13.89 4.95 12.48
C SER A 177 -15.13 5.78 12.05
N GLN A 178 -15.17 6.17 10.77
CA GLN A 178 -16.15 5.81 9.70
C GLN A 178 -16.06 6.85 8.55
N GLY A 179 -16.00 6.57 7.25
CA GLY A 179 -16.00 5.37 6.41
C GLY A 179 -15.84 5.83 4.93
N GLY A 180 -15.49 4.92 4.02
CA GLY A 180 -15.59 5.15 2.57
C GLY A 180 -14.38 4.69 1.74
N GLY A 181 -14.45 3.47 1.20
CA GLY A 181 -13.80 3.08 -0.06
C GLY A 181 -12.27 3.08 -0.11
N ALA A 182 -11.63 2.19 0.66
CA ALA A 182 -10.18 1.99 0.60
C ALA A 182 -9.75 1.27 -0.70
N GLY A 183 -9.30 2.04 -1.70
CA GLY A 183 -8.39 1.53 -2.72
C GLY A 183 -7.04 1.21 -2.06
N GLN A 184 -6.67 -0.07 -1.99
CA GLN A 184 -5.52 -0.51 -1.21
C GLN A 184 -4.19 0.04 -1.76
N GLN A 185 -3.40 0.61 -0.87
CA GLN A 185 -2.08 1.13 -1.15
C GLN A 185 -1.04 0.01 -1.31
N LEU A 186 -0.56 -0.30 -2.53
CA LEU A 186 0.55 -1.24 -2.74
C LEU A 186 1.89 -0.49 -2.83
N ASN A 187 2.75 -0.68 -1.82
CA ASN A 187 4.15 -0.27 -1.82
C ASN A 187 5.02 -1.49 -2.16
N TYR A 188 5.52 -1.59 -3.40
CA TYR A 188 6.39 -2.71 -3.77
C TYR A 188 7.70 -2.70 -2.98
N THR A 189 8.24 -3.88 -2.72
CA THR A 189 9.60 -4.05 -2.19
C THR A 189 10.61 -3.66 -3.29
N PRO A 190 11.62 -2.82 -3.00
CA PRO A 190 12.59 -2.38 -4.00
C PRO A 190 13.29 -3.54 -4.71
N ALA A 191 13.48 -3.43 -6.03
CA ALA A 191 14.10 -4.48 -6.84
C ALA A 191 15.51 -4.84 -6.36
N GLU A 192 16.26 -3.85 -5.86
CA GLU A 192 17.60 -4.01 -5.30
C GLU A 192 17.67 -4.94 -4.09
N ASN A 193 16.54 -5.19 -3.41
CA ASN A 193 16.47 -6.08 -2.27
C ASN A 193 16.47 -7.55 -2.67
N PHE A 194 16.22 -7.88 -3.94
CA PHE A 194 16.06 -9.25 -4.40
C PHE A 194 17.33 -9.81 -5.06
N ASN A 195 17.65 -11.07 -4.74
CA ASN A 195 18.38 -11.92 -5.66
C ASN A 195 17.37 -12.49 -6.66
N TYR A 196 17.71 -12.45 -7.95
CA TYR A 196 16.83 -12.94 -9.00
C TYR A 196 17.62 -13.49 -10.20
N THR A 197 17.00 -14.43 -10.92
CA THR A 197 17.55 -15.08 -12.10
C THR A 197 16.70 -14.76 -13.32
N VAL A 198 17.34 -14.36 -14.42
CA VAL A 198 16.67 -14.16 -15.70
C VAL A 198 16.44 -15.52 -16.36
N VAL A 199 15.18 -15.85 -16.65
CA VAL A 199 14.75 -17.09 -17.29
C VAL A 199 14.07 -16.73 -18.61
N GLY A 200 14.86 -16.70 -19.70
CA GLY A 200 14.41 -16.16 -20.99
C GLY A 200 14.09 -14.67 -20.88
N ASP A 201 12.86 -14.30 -21.21
CA ASP A 201 12.36 -12.91 -21.09
C ASP A 201 11.72 -12.57 -19.74
N ASN A 202 11.71 -13.53 -18.80
CA ASN A 202 11.10 -13.37 -17.49
C ASN A 202 12.13 -13.42 -16.36
N ILE A 203 11.69 -13.07 -15.16
CA ILE A 203 12.47 -13.10 -13.93
C ILE A 203 11.88 -14.13 -12.97
N GLN A 204 12.76 -14.90 -12.33
CA GLN A 204 12.49 -15.67 -11.12
C GLN A 204 13.12 -14.96 -9.92
N ILE A 205 12.34 -14.70 -8.87
CA ILE A 205 12.88 -14.20 -7.60
C ILE A 205 13.47 -15.37 -6.79
N ASP A 206 14.73 -15.27 -6.40
CA ASP A 206 15.46 -16.31 -5.67
C ASP A 206 15.56 -16.04 -4.16
N GLY A 207 15.18 -14.84 -3.72
CA GLY A 207 15.11 -14.46 -2.30
C GLY A 207 15.60 -13.04 -2.07
N PHE A 208 15.93 -12.72 -0.82
CA PHE A 208 16.57 -11.44 -0.50
C PHE A 208 18.08 -11.47 -0.76
N LYS A 209 18.63 -10.31 -1.09
CA LYS A 209 20.07 -10.06 -0.92
C LYS A 209 20.39 -9.98 0.58
N PRO A 210 21.62 -10.36 0.99
CA PRO A 210 22.01 -10.27 2.40
C PRO A 210 21.81 -8.86 2.97
N GLY A 211 21.11 -8.75 4.11
CA GLY A 211 20.89 -7.48 4.80
C GLY A 211 19.83 -6.57 4.16
N LYS A 212 19.06 -7.09 3.19
CA LYS A 212 17.97 -6.37 2.51
C LYS A 212 16.59 -6.96 2.80
N GLU A 213 16.50 -7.76 3.87
CA GLU A 213 15.27 -8.38 4.32
C GLU A 213 14.26 -7.32 4.77
N VAL A 214 12.99 -7.56 4.46
CA VAL A 214 11.87 -6.71 4.89
C VAL A 214 10.90 -7.50 5.74
N LYS A 215 9.96 -6.82 6.40
CA LYS A 215 8.83 -7.46 7.09
C LYS A 215 7.60 -7.57 6.20
N ASP A 216 7.33 -6.53 5.42
CA ASP A 216 6.20 -6.50 4.49
C ASP A 216 6.72 -6.65 3.06
N LEU A 217 6.53 -7.86 2.52
CA LEU A 217 7.03 -8.22 1.20
C LEU A 217 5.94 -8.01 0.15
N ILE A 218 6.21 -7.15 -0.81
CA ILE A 218 5.32 -6.91 -1.95
C ILE A 218 6.16 -7.07 -3.21
N ILE A 219 6.11 -8.26 -3.82
CA ILE A 219 6.89 -8.56 -5.00
C ILE A 219 6.27 -7.83 -6.20
N PRO A 220 7.04 -7.03 -6.96
CA PRO A 220 6.52 -6.34 -8.13
C PRO A 220 6.17 -7.34 -9.26
N GLU A 221 5.36 -6.90 -10.21
CA GLU A 221 5.05 -7.71 -11.42
C GLU A 221 6.19 -7.67 -12.45
N VAL A 222 7.06 -6.66 -12.37
CA VAL A 222 8.12 -6.38 -13.34
C VAL A 222 9.37 -5.86 -12.63
N ILE A 223 10.55 -6.32 -13.05
CA ILE A 223 11.85 -5.73 -12.74
C ILE A 223 12.56 -5.50 -14.07
N GLU A 224 13.08 -4.29 -14.30
CA GLU A 224 13.86 -3.95 -15.51
C GLU A 224 13.14 -4.33 -16.83
N GLY A 225 11.81 -4.12 -16.87
CA GLY A 225 10.96 -4.45 -18.03
C GLY A 225 10.72 -5.93 -18.29
N LYS A 226 11.26 -6.82 -17.46
CA LYS A 226 11.00 -8.25 -17.50
C LYS A 226 9.96 -8.63 -16.46
N LYS A 227 8.98 -9.44 -16.86
CA LYS A 227 7.92 -9.89 -15.96
C LYS A 227 8.46 -10.87 -14.93
N ILE A 228 8.03 -10.73 -13.68
CA ILE A 228 8.27 -11.73 -12.66
C ILE A 228 7.19 -12.81 -12.81
N THR A 229 7.58 -13.99 -13.26
CA THR A 229 6.63 -15.09 -13.51
C THR A 229 6.76 -16.22 -12.51
N SER A 230 7.77 -16.19 -11.63
CA SER A 230 7.93 -17.20 -10.59
C SER A 230 8.77 -16.72 -9.41
N VAL A 231 8.61 -17.41 -8.28
CA VAL A 231 9.45 -17.29 -7.09
C VAL A 231 10.08 -18.66 -6.83
N ALA A 232 11.37 -18.70 -6.51
CA ALA A 232 12.12 -19.94 -6.33
C ALA A 232 11.68 -20.73 -5.10
N LYS A 233 12.04 -22.01 -5.07
CA LYS A 233 11.84 -22.87 -3.91
C LYS A 233 12.62 -22.29 -2.72
N ASN A 234 11.99 -22.23 -1.55
CA ASN A 234 12.57 -21.66 -0.32
C ASN A 234 13.06 -20.21 -0.41
N ALA A 235 12.68 -19.42 -1.44
CA ALA A 235 13.24 -18.08 -1.67
C ALA A 235 13.15 -17.14 -0.45
N PHE A 236 12.06 -17.25 0.32
CA PHE A 236 11.81 -16.44 1.52
C PHE A 236 11.64 -17.31 2.77
N LYS A 237 12.25 -18.51 2.79
CA LYS A 237 12.20 -19.40 3.94
C LYS A 237 12.96 -18.78 5.14
N ASP A 238 12.49 -19.03 6.36
CA ASP A 238 13.14 -18.68 7.63
C ASP A 238 13.48 -17.18 7.74
N ASN A 239 12.54 -16.33 7.34
CA ASN A 239 12.63 -14.86 7.40
C ASN A 239 11.71 -14.29 8.51
N GLN A 240 11.57 -12.95 8.54
CA GLN A 240 10.74 -12.24 9.52
C GLN A 240 9.48 -11.61 8.88
N LEU A 241 8.99 -12.19 7.78
CA LEU A 241 7.87 -11.64 7.03
C LEU A 241 6.57 -11.67 7.85
N THR A 242 5.87 -10.54 7.87
CA THR A 242 4.54 -10.35 8.49
C THR A 242 3.42 -10.30 7.47
N THR A 243 3.69 -9.77 6.27
CA THR A 243 2.75 -9.76 5.15
C THR A 243 3.47 -10.10 3.85
N VAL A 244 2.73 -10.73 2.93
CA VAL A 244 3.22 -11.07 1.59
C VAL A 244 2.15 -10.75 0.55
N LYS A 245 2.57 -10.05 -0.50
CA LYS A 245 1.86 -9.94 -1.77
C LYS A 245 2.71 -10.51 -2.90
N LEU A 246 2.17 -11.54 -3.54
CA LEU A 246 2.79 -12.23 -4.66
C LEU A 246 2.46 -11.54 -5.98
N PRO A 247 3.33 -11.67 -7.01
CA PRO A 247 2.98 -11.29 -8.37
C PRO A 247 2.07 -12.35 -9.00
N LYS A 248 1.65 -12.14 -10.25
CA LYS A 248 0.90 -13.15 -11.02
C LYS A 248 1.77 -14.39 -11.30
N VAL A 249 1.58 -15.42 -10.48
CA VAL A 249 2.26 -16.73 -10.62
C VAL A 249 1.24 -17.84 -10.77
N LYS A 250 1.61 -18.93 -11.46
CA LYS A 250 0.76 -20.14 -11.56
C LYS A 250 0.95 -21.11 -10.40
N THR A 251 2.15 -21.14 -9.83
CA THR A 251 2.55 -22.09 -8.79
C THR A 251 3.25 -21.37 -7.66
N ILE A 252 2.81 -21.61 -6.42
CA ILE A 252 3.53 -21.25 -5.21
C ILE A 252 4.44 -22.41 -4.84
N LYS A 253 5.76 -22.23 -5.01
CA LYS A 253 6.74 -23.31 -4.94
C LYS A 253 7.01 -23.79 -3.51
N ARG A 254 7.60 -24.98 -3.42
CA ARG A 254 7.93 -25.66 -2.16
C ARG A 254 8.67 -24.74 -1.19
N GLY A 255 8.16 -24.67 0.04
CA GLY A 255 8.79 -23.98 1.17
C GLY A 255 9.02 -22.48 1.01
N VAL A 256 8.46 -21.84 -0.03
CA VAL A 256 8.81 -20.47 -0.41
C VAL A 256 8.66 -19.44 0.72
N PHE A 257 7.65 -19.56 1.59
CA PHE A 257 7.40 -18.71 2.74
C PHE A 257 7.42 -19.48 4.06
N SER A 258 8.06 -20.65 4.11
CA SER A 258 8.08 -21.45 5.34
C SER A 258 8.90 -20.76 6.44
N GLY A 259 8.49 -20.89 7.70
CA GLY A 259 9.27 -20.38 8.85
C GLY A 259 9.25 -18.85 8.98
N ASN A 260 8.15 -18.20 8.64
CA ASN A 260 7.96 -16.75 8.78
C ASN A 260 7.00 -16.41 9.94
N ARG A 261 6.56 -15.15 10.01
CA ARG A 261 5.59 -14.63 10.99
C ARG A 261 4.38 -14.02 10.30
N LEU A 262 3.93 -14.67 9.21
CA LEU A 262 2.84 -14.13 8.38
C LEU A 262 1.57 -14.02 9.21
N ILE A 263 0.94 -12.86 9.17
CA ILE A 263 -0.36 -12.60 9.81
C ILE A 263 -1.47 -12.67 8.75
N LYS A 264 -1.14 -12.25 7.52
CA LYS A 264 -2.04 -12.24 6.37
C LYS A 264 -1.28 -12.62 5.11
N VAL A 265 -1.92 -13.40 4.27
CA VAL A 265 -1.45 -13.71 2.92
C VAL A 265 -2.58 -13.49 1.93
N GLU A 266 -2.32 -12.70 0.89
CA GLU A 266 -3.20 -12.59 -0.28
C GLU A 266 -2.69 -13.56 -1.34
N ILE A 267 -3.32 -14.73 -1.44
CA ILE A 267 -2.98 -15.73 -2.46
C ILE A 267 -3.61 -15.29 -3.78
N PRO A 268 -2.82 -15.00 -4.84
CA PRO A 268 -3.36 -14.66 -6.16
C PRO A 268 -4.00 -15.89 -6.81
N GLU A 269 -4.63 -15.71 -7.98
CA GLU A 269 -5.18 -16.82 -8.77
C GLU A 269 -4.06 -17.78 -9.21
N VAL A 270 -3.84 -18.84 -8.42
CA VAL A 270 -2.83 -19.88 -8.65
C VAL A 270 -3.49 -21.21 -8.94
N GLU A 271 -2.81 -22.08 -9.68
CA GLU A 271 -3.26 -23.44 -9.99
C GLU A 271 -2.68 -24.47 -9.01
N THR A 272 -1.51 -24.19 -8.40
CA THR A 272 -0.83 -25.13 -7.51
C THR A 272 -0.14 -24.45 -6.33
N ILE A 273 -0.28 -25.03 -5.14
CA ILE A 273 0.52 -24.72 -3.94
C ILE A 273 1.29 -25.98 -3.55
N GLU A 274 2.62 -25.91 -3.59
CA GLU A 274 3.52 -27.04 -3.32
C GLU A 274 3.79 -27.27 -1.83
N ASN A 275 4.43 -28.40 -1.53
CA ASN A 275 4.73 -28.86 -0.17
C ASN A 275 5.33 -27.76 0.71
N SER A 276 4.80 -27.62 1.93
CA SER A 276 5.29 -26.69 2.95
C SER A 276 5.39 -25.21 2.54
N ALA A 277 4.73 -24.77 1.46
CA ALA A 277 4.85 -23.41 0.93
C ALA A 277 4.69 -22.31 1.99
N PHE A 278 3.76 -22.48 2.94
CA PHE A 278 3.45 -21.57 4.04
C PHE A 278 3.59 -22.23 5.42
N ALA A 279 4.28 -23.37 5.51
CA ALA A 279 4.41 -24.09 6.78
C ALA A 279 5.16 -23.26 7.83
N TRP A 280 4.87 -23.48 9.11
CA TRP A 280 5.53 -22.80 10.24
C TRP A 280 5.29 -21.29 10.29
N ASN A 281 4.08 -20.85 9.90
CA ASN A 281 3.60 -19.48 10.10
C ASN A 281 2.53 -19.45 11.21
N SER A 282 2.97 -19.57 12.46
CA SER A 282 2.08 -19.75 13.61
C SER A 282 1.12 -18.56 13.87
N THR A 283 1.45 -17.38 13.34
CA THR A 283 0.64 -16.15 13.43
C THR A 283 -0.44 -16.03 12.36
N LEU A 284 -0.44 -16.90 11.34
CA LEU A 284 -1.42 -16.87 10.25
C LEU A 284 -2.68 -17.58 10.73
N THR A 285 -3.77 -16.85 10.93
CA THR A 285 -4.99 -17.36 11.60
C THR A 285 -6.17 -17.63 10.68
N SER A 286 -6.16 -17.05 9.48
CA SER A 286 -7.15 -17.31 8.44
C SER A 286 -6.51 -17.36 7.07
N ILE A 287 -7.18 -18.04 6.13
CA ILE A 287 -6.74 -18.07 4.74
C ILE A 287 -7.92 -18.09 3.78
N THR A 288 -7.77 -17.36 2.68
CA THR A 288 -8.63 -17.47 1.50
C THR A 288 -7.85 -18.19 0.41
N LEU A 289 -8.38 -19.31 -0.05
CA LEU A 289 -7.80 -20.07 -1.16
C LEU A 289 -8.51 -19.68 -2.48
N PRO A 290 -7.76 -19.50 -3.59
CA PRO A 290 -8.35 -19.12 -4.87
C PRO A 290 -9.13 -20.28 -5.48
N ASN A 291 -10.22 -19.99 -6.20
CA ASN A 291 -11.04 -21.02 -6.84
C ASN A 291 -10.34 -21.69 -8.04
N THR A 292 -9.28 -21.07 -8.58
CA THR A 292 -8.43 -21.64 -9.63
C THR A 292 -7.51 -22.75 -9.13
N LEU A 293 -7.43 -22.97 -7.82
CA LEU A 293 -6.52 -23.94 -7.22
C LEU A 293 -6.91 -25.37 -7.61
N LYS A 294 -6.05 -26.03 -8.39
CA LYS A 294 -6.25 -27.41 -8.87
C LYS A 294 -5.54 -28.44 -7.99
N LYS A 295 -4.44 -28.04 -7.36
CA LYS A 295 -3.60 -28.91 -6.54
C LYS A 295 -3.07 -28.16 -5.33
N ILE A 296 -3.18 -28.78 -4.16
CA ILE A 296 -2.50 -28.38 -2.94
C ILE A 296 -1.76 -29.59 -2.40
N GLU A 297 -0.48 -29.43 -2.10
CA GLU A 297 0.37 -30.53 -1.63
C GLU A 297 0.44 -30.59 -0.09
N ASP A 298 0.90 -31.74 0.39
CA ASP A 298 1.02 -32.07 1.81
C ASP A 298 1.77 -30.97 2.57
N ASP A 299 1.30 -30.69 3.78
CA ASP A 299 1.89 -29.75 4.73
C ASP A 299 2.04 -28.31 4.22
N ALA A 300 1.43 -27.91 3.10
CA ALA A 300 1.48 -26.55 2.57
C ALA A 300 1.20 -25.47 3.64
N PHE A 301 0.32 -25.75 4.60
CA PHE A 301 -0.07 -24.89 5.72
C PHE A 301 0.13 -25.57 7.09
N ALA A 302 1.03 -26.55 7.19
CA ALA A 302 1.33 -27.21 8.47
C ALA A 302 1.92 -26.20 9.49
N GLU A 303 1.64 -26.43 10.77
CA GLU A 303 2.14 -25.59 11.87
C GLU A 303 1.79 -24.09 11.72
N THR A 304 0.61 -23.82 11.18
CA THR A 304 0.00 -22.48 11.14
C THR A 304 -1.01 -22.30 12.29
N GLY A 305 -1.42 -21.05 12.52
CA GLY A 305 -2.49 -20.68 13.46
C GLY A 305 -3.89 -20.76 12.85
N ILE A 306 -4.05 -21.32 11.65
CA ILE A 306 -5.28 -21.19 10.87
C ILE A 306 -6.44 -21.88 11.58
N THR A 307 -7.52 -21.13 11.79
CA THR A 307 -8.80 -21.64 12.30
C THR A 307 -9.97 -21.36 11.36
N GLU A 308 -9.74 -20.54 10.33
CA GLU A 308 -10.74 -20.13 9.35
C GLU A 308 -10.21 -20.31 7.92
N ILE A 309 -11.00 -20.99 7.09
CA ILE A 309 -10.72 -21.20 5.67
C ILE A 309 -11.90 -20.70 4.84
N ILE A 310 -11.62 -19.87 3.85
CA ILE A 310 -12.58 -19.47 2.82
C ILE A 310 -12.13 -20.08 1.48
N TYR A 311 -12.93 -20.99 0.92
CA TYR A 311 -12.57 -21.69 -0.31
C TYR A 311 -13.79 -22.18 -1.10
N ASN A 312 -13.96 -21.66 -2.32
CA ASN A 312 -15.05 -22.03 -3.23
C ASN A 312 -14.58 -22.82 -4.46
N GLY A 313 -13.44 -23.51 -4.38
CA GLY A 313 -12.92 -24.36 -5.46
C GLY A 313 -13.33 -25.83 -5.32
N ASN A 314 -12.65 -26.70 -6.08
CA ASN A 314 -13.06 -28.11 -6.28
C ASN A 314 -12.10 -29.13 -5.63
N LEU A 315 -11.22 -28.71 -4.73
CA LEU A 315 -10.34 -29.64 -4.00
C LEU A 315 -11.16 -30.49 -3.02
N THR A 316 -10.74 -31.72 -2.78
CA THR A 316 -11.41 -32.61 -1.83
C THR A 316 -11.02 -32.28 -0.38
N GLU A 317 -11.82 -32.77 0.58
CA GLU A 317 -11.52 -32.60 2.01
C GLU A 317 -10.19 -33.28 2.37
N ASN A 318 -9.87 -34.40 1.72
CA ASN A 318 -8.62 -35.12 1.94
C ASN A 318 -7.40 -34.31 1.46
N ASP A 319 -7.53 -33.60 0.34
CA ASP A 319 -6.46 -32.71 -0.16
C ASP A 319 -6.19 -31.60 0.85
N LEU A 320 -7.25 -30.99 1.38
CA LEU A 320 -7.15 -29.96 2.40
C LEU A 320 -6.58 -30.53 3.72
N LYS A 321 -7.07 -31.68 4.21
CA LYS A 321 -6.54 -32.36 5.41
C LYS A 321 -5.04 -32.59 5.34
N LYS A 322 -4.53 -33.03 4.18
CA LYS A 322 -3.09 -33.22 3.96
C LYS A 322 -2.34 -31.90 3.95
N ALA A 323 -2.89 -30.87 3.30
CA ALA A 323 -2.26 -29.56 3.19
C ALA A 323 -2.10 -28.85 4.55
N PHE A 324 -3.11 -28.92 5.42
CA PHE A 324 -3.07 -28.28 6.74
C PHE A 324 -2.44 -29.17 7.82
N GLY A 325 -2.18 -30.44 7.51
CA GLY A 325 -1.75 -31.45 8.46
C GLY A 325 -2.86 -31.84 9.44
N THR A 326 -2.77 -33.03 10.03
CA THR A 326 -3.83 -33.56 10.92
C THR A 326 -4.12 -32.65 12.13
N LYS A 327 -3.08 -32.10 12.75
CA LYS A 327 -3.19 -31.17 13.89
C LYS A 327 -3.75 -29.81 13.49
N GLY A 328 -3.40 -29.30 12.30
CA GLY A 328 -3.91 -28.02 11.80
C GLY A 328 -5.37 -28.15 11.40
N TRP A 329 -5.71 -29.23 10.68
CA TRP A 329 -7.09 -29.53 10.27
C TRP A 329 -8.04 -29.65 11.47
N ALA A 330 -7.61 -30.29 12.56
CA ALA A 330 -8.40 -30.42 13.78
C ALA A 330 -8.71 -29.07 14.46
N LYS A 331 -8.00 -27.99 14.13
CA LYS A 331 -8.23 -26.64 14.69
C LYS A 331 -9.20 -25.80 13.86
N ILE A 332 -9.58 -26.24 12.66
CA ILE A 332 -10.47 -25.48 11.78
C ILE A 332 -11.85 -25.39 12.41
N LYS A 333 -12.28 -24.17 12.71
CA LYS A 333 -13.58 -23.85 13.32
C LYS A 333 -14.59 -23.38 12.29
N TYR A 334 -14.11 -22.69 11.26
CA TYR A 334 -14.95 -22.10 10.23
C TYR A 334 -14.42 -22.46 8.84
N PHE A 335 -15.29 -23.04 8.02
CA PHE A 335 -15.02 -23.34 6.63
C PHE A 335 -16.17 -22.81 5.79
N LYS A 336 -15.91 -21.80 4.96
CA LYS A 336 -16.89 -21.23 4.03
C LYS A 336 -16.54 -21.63 2.62
N GLY A 337 -17.35 -22.51 2.03
CA GLY A 337 -17.06 -23.08 0.71
C GLY A 337 -18.24 -23.78 0.06
N ASN A 338 -18.13 -24.07 -1.23
CA ASN A 338 -19.01 -25.03 -1.88
C ASN A 338 -18.80 -26.38 -1.18
N CYS A 339 -19.86 -26.85 -0.52
CA CYS A 339 -19.82 -28.03 0.34
C CYS A 339 -19.15 -29.21 -0.37
N ILE A 340 -17.99 -29.64 0.13
CA ILE A 340 -17.38 -30.90 -0.27
C ILE A 340 -18.23 -32.01 0.35
N LYS A 341 -19.18 -32.59 -0.40
CA LYS A 341 -19.74 -33.91 -0.02
C LYS A 341 -18.58 -34.91 -0.07
N ALA A 342 -18.35 -35.78 0.91
CA ALA A 342 -19.34 -36.52 1.68
C ALA A 342 -19.00 -36.56 3.18
N GLY A 343 -19.91 -36.09 4.04
CA GLY A 343 -19.77 -36.31 5.50
C GLY A 343 -20.56 -35.40 6.44
N GLY A 344 -20.99 -34.22 6.00
CA GLY A 344 -21.91 -33.38 6.78
C GLY A 344 -21.52 -31.91 6.77
N CYS A 345 -22.45 -31.07 6.31
CA CYS A 345 -22.50 -29.66 6.67
C CYS A 345 -23.72 -29.52 7.59
N ASN A 346 -23.54 -28.91 8.76
CA ASN A 346 -24.63 -28.23 9.44
C ASN A 346 -24.62 -26.77 9.00
#